data_AF-A0A3N4M8G7-F1
#
_entry.id   AF-A0A3N4M8G7-F1
#
_cell.length_a   1.000
_cell.length_b   1.000
_cell.length_c   1.000
_cell.angle_alpha   90.00
_cell.angle_beta   90.00
_cell.angle_gamma   90.00
#
_symmetry.space_group_name_H-M   'P 1'
#
loop_
_entity.id
_entity.type
_entity.pdbx_description
1 polymer ?
#
loop_
_entity_poly.entity_id
_entity_poly.type
_entity_poly.pdbx_seq_one_letter_code
_entity_poly.pdbx_strand_id
1 'polypeptide(L)'
;MELTMTIRRIFLTIIGILCGCLMMSINIFAQVKCISVEKVKCRHFADQIDGYKLVVSVSQGDTIVKTPADFYDLDEIVKLSDNVKFAIIEKLLKFKGDTSLCCRKVSKFFYEGIERTCVGKPKTQYYNIQIDALYMINKIVHPEGISMYSCFPVIIDWESKQEINNRTDLIIDYYKVYEKCLRVARKTSCIRDSFRFNTKKYAWYGALDETVAN
;
A
#
# COMPACT_ATOMS: atom_id res chain seq x y z
N MET A 1 -10.01 -57.17 31.80
CA MET A 1 -10.16 -57.16 30.32
C MET A 1 -11.06 -56.02 29.81
N GLU A 2 -11.92 -55.44 30.65
CA GLU A 2 -12.77 -54.29 30.25
C GLU A 2 -12.01 -52.96 30.17
N LEU A 3 -11.01 -52.73 31.02
CA LEU A 3 -10.25 -51.47 31.04
C LEU A 3 -9.49 -51.20 29.72
N THR A 4 -8.94 -52.26 29.10
CA THR A 4 -8.22 -52.17 27.83
C THR A 4 -9.16 -51.88 26.65
N MET A 5 -10.43 -52.28 26.72
CA MET A 5 -11.43 -51.95 25.69
C MET A 5 -11.90 -50.50 25.78
N THR A 6 -12.07 -49.97 26.99
CA THR A 6 -12.53 -48.58 27.20
C THR A 6 -11.48 -47.56 26.75
N ILE A 7 -10.19 -47.82 27.02
CA ILE A 7 -9.09 -46.95 26.57
C ILE A 7 -8.99 -46.91 25.04
N ARG A 8 -9.18 -48.06 24.37
CA ARG A 8 -9.15 -48.16 22.90
C ARG A 8 -10.26 -47.35 22.22
N ARG A 9 -11.46 -47.35 22.81
CA ARG A 9 -12.60 -46.56 22.32
C ARG A 9 -12.36 -45.06 22.47
N ILE A 10 -11.85 -44.60 23.61
CA ILE A 10 -11.55 -43.18 23.83
C ILE A 10 -10.48 -42.68 22.86
N PHE A 11 -9.42 -43.47 22.63
CA PHE A 11 -8.34 -43.10 21.72
C PHE A 11 -8.80 -42.95 20.26
N LEU A 12 -9.70 -43.84 19.81
CA LEU A 12 -10.28 -43.76 18.46
C LEU A 12 -11.21 -42.55 18.30
N THR A 13 -11.97 -42.18 19.33
CA THR A 13 -12.81 -40.99 19.30
C THR A 13 -11.99 -39.70 19.26
N ILE A 14 -10.89 -39.63 20.03
CA ILE A 14 -9.98 -38.46 20.03
C ILE A 14 -9.30 -38.29 18.67
N ILE A 15 -8.81 -39.38 18.05
CA ILE A 15 -8.20 -39.32 16.70
C ILE A 15 -9.25 -38.89 15.65
N GLY A 16 -10.49 -39.38 15.76
CA GLY A 16 -11.58 -38.97 14.88
C GLY A 16 -11.90 -37.47 14.97
N ILE A 17 -11.92 -36.91 16.18
CA ILE A 17 -12.13 -35.47 16.41
C ILE A 17 -10.93 -34.66 15.91
N LEU A 18 -9.69 -35.11 16.16
CA LEU A 18 -8.49 -34.43 15.66
C LEU A 18 -8.42 -34.42 14.13
N CYS A 19 -8.73 -35.54 13.47
CA CYS A 19 -8.81 -35.61 12.01
C CYS A 19 -9.98 -34.79 11.46
N GLY A 20 -11.14 -34.75 12.15
CA GLY A 20 -12.25 -33.88 11.78
C GLY A 20 -11.90 -32.39 11.87
N CYS A 21 -11.19 -31.98 12.92
CA CYS A 21 -10.69 -30.62 13.09
C CYS A 21 -9.59 -30.26 12.06
N LEU A 22 -8.72 -31.21 11.70
CA LEU A 22 -7.70 -31.02 10.64
C LEU A 22 -8.30 -30.95 9.23
N MET A 23 -9.46 -31.56 8.99
CA MET A 23 -10.13 -31.51 7.69
C MET A 23 -11.05 -30.28 7.56
N MET A 24 -11.52 -29.70 8.66
CA MET A 24 -12.26 -28.42 8.65
C MET A 24 -11.35 -27.19 8.46
N SER A 25 -10.05 -27.28 8.76
CA SER A 25 -9.09 -26.20 8.51
C SER A 25 -8.59 -26.11 7.07
N ILE A 26 -9.07 -26.98 6.16
CA ILE A 26 -8.77 -26.93 4.72
C ILE A 26 -9.78 -26.03 3.97
N ASN A 27 -10.79 -25.49 4.65
CA ASN A 27 -11.76 -24.62 4.01
C ASN A 27 -11.15 -23.26 3.62
N ILE A 28 -10.82 -23.19 2.33
CA ILE A 28 -10.96 -22.02 1.46
C ILE A 28 -10.07 -20.83 1.81
N PHE A 29 -8.75 -21.01 1.65
CA PHE A 29 -7.98 -19.88 1.16
C PHE A 29 -8.40 -19.63 -0.28
N ALA A 30 -9.25 -18.61 -0.50
CA ALA A 30 -9.50 -18.11 -1.84
C ALA A 30 -8.15 -17.70 -2.45
N GLN A 31 -7.61 -18.57 -3.31
CA GLN A 31 -6.31 -18.33 -3.94
C GLN A 31 -6.42 -17.09 -4.81
N VAL A 32 -5.47 -16.18 -4.65
CA VAL A 32 -5.39 -14.96 -5.47
C VAL A 32 -5.10 -15.38 -6.90
N LYS A 33 -6.06 -15.17 -7.79
CA LYS A 33 -5.99 -15.55 -9.21
C LYS A 33 -5.18 -14.53 -10.01
N CYS A 34 -5.45 -13.24 -9.79
CA CYS A 34 -4.85 -12.17 -10.57
C CYS A 34 -4.70 -10.89 -9.74
N ILE A 35 -3.58 -10.19 -9.97
CA ILE A 35 -3.33 -8.85 -9.45
C ILE A 35 -2.95 -7.96 -10.63
N SER A 36 -3.65 -6.86 -10.84
CA SER A 36 -3.32 -5.84 -11.85
C SER A 36 -3.21 -4.45 -11.22
N VAL A 37 -2.37 -3.62 -11.84
CA VAL A 37 -2.28 -2.19 -11.57
C VAL A 37 -2.30 -1.51 -12.93
N GLU A 38 -3.38 -0.82 -13.23
CA GLU A 38 -3.66 -0.28 -14.54
C GLU A 38 -3.69 1.25 -14.50
N LYS A 39 -3.04 1.88 -15.49
CA LYS A 39 -3.17 3.31 -15.72
C LYS A 39 -4.43 3.56 -16.52
N VAL A 40 -5.45 4.12 -15.89
CA VAL A 40 -6.74 4.43 -16.52
C VAL A 40 -6.84 5.92 -16.81
N LYS A 41 -7.46 6.28 -17.93
CA LYS A 41 -7.86 7.68 -18.18
C LYS A 41 -8.99 8.05 -17.24
N CYS A 42 -8.95 9.25 -16.68
CA CYS A 42 -9.99 9.76 -15.79
C CYS A 42 -10.16 11.27 -15.94
N ARG A 43 -11.37 11.72 -15.62
CA ARG A 43 -11.70 13.12 -15.39
C ARG A 43 -12.18 13.26 -13.95
N HIS A 44 -11.49 14.04 -13.14
CA HIS A 44 -12.00 14.36 -11.82
C HIS A 44 -12.87 15.61 -11.89
N PHE A 45 -14.18 15.44 -11.71
CA PHE A 45 -15.16 16.52 -11.92
C PHE A 45 -14.98 17.68 -10.94
N ALA A 46 -14.67 17.43 -9.66
CA ALA A 46 -14.51 18.52 -8.71
C ALA A 46 -13.23 19.35 -8.96
N ASP A 47 -12.14 18.71 -9.41
CA ASP A 47 -10.89 19.41 -9.71
C ASP A 47 -10.85 20.00 -11.13
N GLN A 48 -11.74 19.56 -12.02
CA GLN A 48 -11.79 19.87 -13.46
C GLN A 48 -10.47 19.53 -14.18
N ILE A 49 -9.95 18.34 -13.91
CA ILE A 49 -8.70 17.84 -14.51
C ILE A 49 -8.96 16.55 -15.27
N ASP A 50 -8.52 16.53 -16.52
CA ASP A 50 -8.38 15.30 -17.31
C ASP A 50 -6.94 14.79 -17.16
N GLY A 51 -6.79 13.49 -16.97
CA GLY A 51 -5.48 12.86 -16.79
C GLY A 51 -5.59 11.36 -16.62
N TYR A 52 -4.75 10.84 -15.74
CA TYR A 52 -4.69 9.41 -15.47
C TYR A 52 -4.75 9.12 -13.97
N LYS A 53 -5.09 7.88 -13.63
CA LYS A 53 -5.05 7.34 -12.27
C LYS A 53 -4.57 5.89 -12.32
N LEU A 54 -3.86 5.45 -11.28
CA LEU A 54 -3.56 4.04 -11.09
C LEU A 54 -4.71 3.33 -10.35
N VAL A 55 -5.19 2.24 -10.93
CA VAL A 55 -6.25 1.40 -10.36
C VAL A 55 -5.70 0.02 -10.06
N VAL A 56 -5.80 -0.40 -8.81
CA VAL A 56 -5.41 -1.74 -8.37
C VAL A 56 -6.63 -2.65 -8.43
N SER A 57 -6.48 -3.83 -9.03
CA SER A 57 -7.51 -4.87 -9.02
C SER A 57 -6.90 -6.19 -8.54
N VAL A 58 -7.59 -6.88 -7.62
CA VAL A 58 -7.20 -8.17 -7.05
C VAL A 58 -8.38 -9.13 -7.17
N SER A 59 -8.21 -10.21 -7.92
CA SER A 59 -9.20 -11.27 -8.07
C SER A 59 -8.86 -12.43 -7.12
N GLN A 60 -9.82 -12.81 -6.26
CA GLN A 60 -9.74 -13.91 -5.30
C GLN A 60 -10.98 -14.78 -5.42
N GLY A 61 -10.84 -15.97 -6.02
CA GLY A 61 -12.01 -16.78 -6.34
C GLY A 61 -12.95 -16.05 -7.30
N ASP A 62 -14.17 -15.75 -6.85
CA ASP A 62 -15.20 -15.04 -7.61
C ASP A 62 -15.35 -13.57 -7.18
N THR A 63 -14.55 -13.12 -6.21
CA THR A 63 -14.53 -11.75 -5.71
C THR A 63 -13.44 -10.94 -6.41
N ILE A 64 -13.76 -9.69 -6.76
CA ILE A 64 -12.79 -8.72 -7.27
C ILE A 64 -12.77 -7.52 -6.32
N VAL A 65 -11.63 -7.30 -5.68
CA VAL A 65 -11.33 -6.08 -4.94
C VAL A 65 -10.71 -5.09 -5.93
N LYS A 66 -11.27 -3.89 -6.03
CA LYS A 66 -10.79 -2.86 -6.97
C LYS A 66 -10.83 -1.48 -6.33
N THR A 67 -9.75 -0.71 -6.49
CA THR A 67 -9.71 0.68 -6.02
C THR A 67 -10.52 1.59 -6.93
N PRO A 68 -11.16 2.64 -6.41
CA PRO A 68 -11.84 3.61 -7.25
C PRO A 68 -10.86 4.37 -8.16
N ALA A 69 -11.36 4.81 -9.32
CA ALA A 69 -10.55 5.54 -10.30
C ALA A 69 -10.45 7.05 -10.01
N ASP A 70 -11.16 7.54 -9.01
CA ASP A 70 -11.28 8.96 -8.69
C ASP A 70 -10.90 9.30 -7.24
N PHE A 71 -10.60 8.32 -6.38
CA PHE A 71 -10.21 8.55 -4.99
C PHE A 71 -9.12 7.60 -4.49
N TYR A 72 -8.57 7.88 -3.30
CA TYR A 72 -7.58 7.03 -2.61
C TYR A 72 -8.23 6.21 -1.49
N ASP A 73 -9.31 5.53 -1.80
CA ASP A 73 -9.88 4.50 -0.95
C ASP A 73 -9.18 3.17 -1.27
N LEU A 74 -8.40 2.67 -0.32
CA LEU A 74 -7.73 1.38 -0.40
C LEU A 74 -8.15 0.48 0.78
N ASP A 75 -9.31 0.71 1.40
CA ASP A 75 -9.77 0.00 2.62
C ASP A 75 -9.75 -1.52 2.44
N GLU A 76 -10.17 -2.00 1.27
CA GLU A 76 -10.14 -3.43 0.95
C GLU A 76 -8.74 -3.93 0.61
N ILE A 77 -7.88 -3.08 0.04
CA ILE A 77 -6.48 -3.42 -0.28
C ILE A 77 -5.64 -3.55 0.99
N VAL A 78 -5.85 -2.68 1.99
CA VAL A 78 -5.07 -2.68 3.23
C VAL A 78 -5.39 -3.90 4.11
N LYS A 79 -6.55 -4.55 3.91
CA LYS A 79 -6.93 -5.81 4.57
C LYS A 79 -6.30 -7.06 3.93
N LEU A 80 -5.70 -6.92 2.74
CA LEU A 80 -5.05 -8.04 2.05
C LEU A 80 -3.78 -8.50 2.79
N SER A 81 -3.38 -9.75 2.57
CA SER A 81 -2.14 -10.29 3.11
C SER A 81 -0.91 -9.57 2.54
N ASP A 82 0.18 -9.56 3.31
CA ASP A 82 1.43 -8.92 2.90
C ASP A 82 1.98 -9.46 1.58
N ASN A 83 1.79 -10.75 1.29
CA ASN A 83 2.18 -11.35 0.01
C ASN A 83 1.48 -10.70 -1.20
N VAL A 84 0.18 -10.40 -1.06
CA VAL A 84 -0.60 -9.73 -2.11
C VAL A 84 -0.17 -8.27 -2.22
N LYS A 85 0.01 -7.59 -1.09
CA LYS A 85 0.51 -6.21 -1.05
C LYS A 85 1.91 -6.09 -1.68
N PHE A 86 2.82 -7.03 -1.46
CA PHE A 86 4.13 -7.06 -2.13
C PHE A 86 3.99 -7.08 -3.66
N ALA A 87 3.11 -7.93 -4.19
CA ALA A 87 2.89 -8.02 -5.62
C ALA A 87 2.24 -6.76 -6.20
N ILE A 88 1.36 -6.09 -5.44
CA ILE A 88 0.81 -4.77 -5.81
C ILE A 88 1.91 -3.71 -5.85
N ILE A 89 2.74 -3.62 -4.79
CA ILE A 89 3.84 -2.65 -4.70
C ILE A 89 4.83 -2.84 -5.83
N GLU A 90 5.19 -4.08 -6.18
CA GLU A 90 6.04 -4.34 -7.35
C GLU A 90 5.48 -3.80 -8.66
N LYS A 91 4.17 -3.93 -8.86
CA LYS A 91 3.50 -3.41 -10.07
C LYS A 91 3.43 -1.89 -10.04
N LEU A 92 3.19 -1.27 -8.89
CA LEU A 92 3.23 0.19 -8.71
C LEU A 92 4.63 0.76 -9.02
N LEU A 93 5.69 0.07 -8.61
CA LEU A 93 7.06 0.52 -8.87
C LEU A 93 7.43 0.54 -10.37
N LYS A 94 6.67 -0.15 -11.25
CA LYS A 94 6.89 -0.11 -12.70
C LYS A 94 6.54 1.23 -13.34
N PHE A 95 5.84 2.11 -12.64
CA PHE A 95 5.50 3.46 -13.11
C PHE A 95 6.61 4.50 -12.92
N LYS A 96 7.81 4.06 -12.54
CA LYS A 96 9.02 4.90 -12.48
C LYS A 96 9.24 5.65 -13.79
N GLY A 97 9.30 6.98 -13.71
CA GLY A 97 9.49 7.85 -14.88
C GLY A 97 8.21 8.12 -15.68
N ASP A 98 7.04 7.60 -15.30
CA ASP A 98 5.77 7.98 -15.94
C ASP A 98 5.35 9.39 -15.48
N THR A 99 5.60 10.37 -16.34
CA THR A 99 5.29 11.79 -16.11
C THR A 99 3.87 12.19 -16.52
N SER A 100 3.02 11.23 -16.93
CA SER A 100 1.62 11.50 -17.25
C SER A 100 0.92 12.19 -16.07
N LEU A 101 0.09 13.20 -16.34
CA LEU A 101 -0.61 13.96 -15.32
C LEU A 101 -1.61 13.08 -14.55
N CYS A 102 -1.61 13.16 -13.22
CA CYS A 102 -2.66 12.57 -12.39
C CYS A 102 -3.94 13.40 -12.52
N CYS A 103 -5.12 12.77 -12.63
CA CYS A 103 -6.39 13.50 -12.74
C CYS A 103 -6.85 14.14 -11.41
N ARG A 104 -6.03 14.15 -10.35
CA ARG A 104 -6.34 14.77 -9.05
C ARG A 104 -5.40 15.93 -8.75
N LYS A 105 -5.91 16.96 -8.08
CA LYS A 105 -5.05 18.01 -7.48
C LYS A 105 -4.34 17.48 -6.25
N VAL A 106 -3.20 18.10 -5.95
CA VAL A 106 -2.57 17.96 -4.63
C VAL A 106 -3.59 18.37 -3.57
N SER A 107 -3.95 17.41 -2.72
CA SER A 107 -4.82 17.60 -1.57
C SER A 107 -4.33 16.73 -0.43
N LYS A 108 -4.96 16.88 0.74
CA LYS A 108 -4.79 15.98 1.87
C LYS A 108 -5.66 14.75 1.62
N PHE A 109 -5.06 13.56 1.57
CA PHE A 109 -5.79 12.31 1.39
C PHE A 109 -5.53 11.37 2.57
N PHE A 110 -6.17 11.62 3.71
CA PHE A 110 -6.09 10.78 4.92
C PHE A 110 -7.26 9.79 5.01
N TYR A 111 -7.08 8.69 5.77
CA TYR A 111 -8.13 7.68 6.01
C TYR A 111 -9.04 8.04 7.19
N GLU A 112 -8.51 8.63 8.25
CA GLU A 112 -9.25 8.81 9.49
C GLU A 112 -9.81 10.22 9.65
N GLY A 113 -11.04 10.33 10.16
CA GLY A 113 -11.64 11.61 10.54
C GLY A 113 -10.91 12.36 11.66
N ILE A 114 -9.95 11.71 12.33
CA ILE A 114 -9.17 12.24 13.45
C ILE A 114 -7.77 12.74 12.99
N GLU A 115 -7.34 12.45 11.77
CA GLU A 115 -6.03 12.87 11.23
C GLU A 115 -5.98 14.39 10.93
N ARG A 116 -5.89 15.20 12.00
CA ARG A 116 -5.78 16.67 11.96
C ARG A 116 -4.34 17.19 11.91
N THR A 117 -3.35 16.32 11.84
CA THR A 117 -1.92 16.67 11.95
C THR A 117 -1.24 17.03 10.63
N CYS A 118 -1.98 17.03 9.52
CA CYS A 118 -1.48 17.54 8.25
C CYS A 118 -1.20 19.04 8.30
N VAL A 119 0.04 19.42 8.61
CA VAL A 119 0.50 20.82 8.69
C VAL A 119 1.13 21.26 7.37
N GLY A 120 0.96 22.55 7.07
CA GLY A 120 1.54 23.20 5.89
C GLY A 120 0.63 23.17 4.67
N LYS A 121 1.13 23.82 3.61
CA LYS A 121 0.43 23.98 2.34
C LYS A 121 1.47 23.94 1.21
N PRO A 122 1.59 22.82 0.49
CA PRO A 122 2.52 22.76 -0.63
C PRO A 122 2.12 23.77 -1.72
N LYS A 123 3.12 24.30 -2.42
CA LYS A 123 2.96 25.18 -3.57
C LYS A 123 2.55 24.39 -4.81
N THR A 124 3.07 23.18 -4.95
CA THR A 124 2.71 22.25 -6.03
C THR A 124 1.23 21.93 -5.98
N GLN A 125 0.54 22.14 -7.11
CA GLN A 125 -0.91 21.90 -7.24
C GLN A 125 -1.23 20.61 -8.01
N TYR A 126 -0.28 20.08 -8.77
CA TYR A 126 -0.45 18.92 -9.65
C TYR A 126 0.71 17.95 -9.49
N TYR A 127 0.45 16.67 -9.75
CA TYR A 127 1.47 15.62 -9.68
C TYR A 127 1.21 14.59 -10.78
N ASN A 128 2.21 13.75 -11.04
CA ASN A 128 2.20 12.79 -12.13
C ASN A 128 2.03 11.35 -11.61
N ILE A 129 1.92 10.39 -12.53
CA ILE A 129 1.67 8.99 -12.23
C ILE A 129 2.80 8.33 -11.43
N GLN A 130 4.07 8.71 -11.64
CA GLN A 130 5.15 8.21 -10.79
C GLN A 130 4.98 8.65 -9.32
N ILE A 131 4.51 9.88 -9.06
CA ILE A 131 4.22 10.33 -7.69
C ILE A 131 2.95 9.64 -7.16
N ASP A 132 1.93 9.47 -8.01
CA ASP A 132 0.72 8.71 -7.66
C ASP A 132 1.05 7.29 -7.19
N ALA A 133 1.94 6.60 -7.91
CA ALA A 133 2.39 5.26 -7.57
C ALA A 133 3.05 5.19 -6.20
N LEU A 134 4.03 6.06 -5.93
CA LEU A 134 4.72 6.09 -4.64
C LEU A 134 3.76 6.46 -3.50
N TYR A 135 2.86 7.40 -3.75
CA TYR A 135 1.85 7.80 -2.77
C TYR A 135 0.88 6.66 -2.42
N MET A 136 0.44 5.90 -3.42
CA MET A 136 -0.36 4.69 -3.20
C MET A 136 0.39 3.64 -2.39
N ILE A 137 1.69 3.45 -2.64
CA ILE A 137 2.52 2.55 -1.82
C ILE A 137 2.48 2.99 -0.36
N ASN A 138 2.67 4.28 -0.06
CA ASN A 138 2.64 4.77 1.32
C ASN A 138 1.33 4.42 2.03
N LYS A 139 0.19 4.63 1.35
CA LYS A 139 -1.14 4.32 1.90
C LYS A 139 -1.39 2.82 2.09
N ILE A 140 -0.73 1.96 1.31
CA ILE A 140 -0.80 0.50 1.49
C ILE A 140 0.03 0.04 2.69
N VAL A 141 1.20 0.65 2.91
CA VAL A 141 2.17 0.21 3.93
C VAL A 141 1.94 0.85 5.30
N HIS A 142 1.42 2.08 5.34
CA HIS A 142 1.05 2.82 6.54
C HIS A 142 -0.37 3.38 6.41
N PRO A 143 -1.42 2.52 6.46
CA PRO A 143 -2.80 3.00 6.37
C PRO A 143 -3.21 3.88 7.55
N GLU A 144 -2.69 3.56 8.75
CA GLU A 144 -2.89 4.33 9.98
C GLU A 144 -1.75 5.35 10.15
N GLY A 145 -2.08 6.61 10.43
CA GLY A 145 -1.09 7.65 10.73
C GLY A 145 -0.38 8.20 9.49
N ILE A 146 -0.91 7.95 8.28
CA ILE A 146 -0.33 8.40 7.02
C ILE A 146 -0.13 9.92 6.97
N SER A 147 -0.97 10.67 7.69
CA SER A 147 -0.85 12.12 7.86
C SER A 147 0.51 12.56 8.43
N MET A 148 1.19 11.70 9.20
CA MET A 148 2.53 11.97 9.77
C MET A 148 3.68 11.61 8.82
N TYR A 149 3.41 10.77 7.81
CA TYR A 149 4.43 10.25 6.89
C TYR A 149 4.39 10.92 5.52
N SER A 150 3.19 11.08 4.94
CA SER A 150 2.99 11.61 3.59
C SER A 150 1.58 12.18 3.44
N CYS A 151 1.33 13.32 4.06
CA CYS A 151 0.00 13.93 4.04
C CYS A 151 -0.43 14.34 2.62
N PHE A 152 0.51 14.89 1.84
CA PHE A 152 0.26 15.37 0.48
C PHE A 152 1.06 14.53 -0.52
N PRO A 153 0.57 14.35 -1.76
CA PRO A 153 1.35 13.74 -2.84
C PRO A 153 2.42 14.72 -3.38
N VAL A 154 3.25 15.23 -2.48
CA VAL A 154 4.33 16.17 -2.75
C VAL A 154 5.59 15.68 -2.05
N ILE A 155 6.69 15.63 -2.78
CA ILE A 155 7.99 15.20 -2.29
C ILE A 155 8.88 16.43 -2.18
N ILE A 156 9.64 16.50 -1.10
CA ILE A 156 10.61 17.55 -0.83
C ILE A 156 12.02 16.97 -0.80
N ASP A 157 12.97 17.78 -1.23
CA ASP A 157 14.34 17.66 -0.78
C ASP A 157 14.38 18.02 0.72
N TRP A 158 14.86 17.10 1.55
CA TRP A 158 14.71 17.22 2.99
C TRP A 158 15.64 18.28 3.60
N GLU A 159 16.80 18.53 3.00
CA GLU A 159 17.77 19.51 3.47
C GLU A 159 17.32 20.94 3.14
N SER A 160 17.01 21.19 1.88
CA SER A 160 16.59 22.52 1.40
C SER A 160 15.10 22.82 1.62
N LYS A 161 14.30 21.81 1.96
CA LYS A 161 12.83 21.86 2.07
C LYS A 161 12.12 22.29 0.78
N GLN A 162 12.81 22.19 -0.36
CA GLN A 162 12.25 22.54 -1.67
C GLN A 162 11.40 21.39 -2.21
N GLU A 163 10.27 21.71 -2.84
CA GLU A 163 9.42 20.73 -3.51
C GLU A 163 10.05 20.27 -4.83
N ILE A 164 10.06 18.95 -5.07
CA ILE A 164 10.76 18.34 -6.21
C ILE A 164 9.82 17.61 -7.17
N ASN A 165 8.50 17.83 -7.09
CA ASN A 165 7.50 17.15 -7.93
C ASN A 165 7.71 17.34 -9.45
N ASN A 166 8.36 18.43 -9.86
CA ASN A 166 8.70 18.73 -11.25
C ASN A 166 10.12 18.24 -11.66
N ARG A 167 10.87 17.62 -10.75
CA ARG A 167 12.24 17.13 -10.96
C ARG A 167 12.26 15.63 -11.16
N THR A 168 11.88 15.17 -12.35
CA THR A 168 11.77 13.74 -12.71
C THR A 168 13.04 12.95 -12.41
N ASP A 169 14.21 13.54 -12.59
CA ASP A 169 15.52 12.96 -12.23
C ASP A 169 15.60 12.60 -10.73
N LEU A 170 15.17 13.51 -9.86
CA LEU A 170 15.17 13.31 -8.42
C LEU A 170 14.08 12.33 -7.97
N ILE A 171 12.90 12.36 -8.61
CA ILE A 171 11.84 11.39 -8.33
C ILE A 171 12.28 9.97 -8.71
N ILE A 172 12.92 9.78 -9.87
CA ILE A 172 13.50 8.48 -10.28
C ILE A 172 14.58 8.01 -9.27
N ASP A 173 15.39 8.93 -8.74
CA ASP A 173 16.32 8.59 -7.67
C ASP A 173 15.59 8.18 -6.38
N TYR A 174 14.50 8.86 -6.02
CA TYR A 174 13.69 8.52 -4.85
C TYR A 174 13.03 7.15 -4.94
N TYR A 175 12.66 6.68 -6.15
CA TYR A 175 12.19 5.31 -6.36
C TYR A 175 13.17 4.25 -5.83
N LYS A 176 14.48 4.51 -5.84
CA LYS A 176 15.49 3.56 -5.30
C LYS A 176 15.31 3.33 -3.80
N VAL A 177 14.80 4.33 -3.06
CA VAL A 177 14.46 4.20 -1.64
C VAL A 177 13.34 3.18 -1.47
N TYR A 178 12.29 3.27 -2.28
CA TYR A 178 11.17 2.32 -2.25
C TYR A 178 11.56 0.92 -2.70
N GLU A 179 12.37 0.79 -3.75
CA GLU A 179 12.93 -0.49 -4.20
C GLU A 179 13.77 -1.14 -3.08
N LYS A 180 14.53 -0.35 -2.31
CA LYS A 180 15.27 -0.82 -1.13
C LYS A 180 14.32 -1.26 -0.01
N CYS A 181 13.31 -0.46 0.32
CA CYS A 181 12.29 -0.82 1.32
C CYS A 181 11.60 -2.14 0.98
N LEU A 182 11.15 -2.32 -0.25
CA LEU A 182 10.52 -3.55 -0.71
C LEU A 182 11.47 -4.76 -0.57
N ARG A 183 12.75 -4.59 -0.91
CA ARG A 183 13.76 -5.65 -0.75
C ARG A 183 13.96 -6.05 0.70
N VAL A 184 13.97 -5.08 1.62
CA VAL A 184 14.06 -5.35 3.07
C VAL A 184 12.78 -6.06 3.54
N ALA A 185 11.62 -5.55 3.15
CA ALA A 185 10.32 -6.09 3.53
C ALA A 185 10.13 -7.56 3.11
N ARG A 186 10.64 -7.93 1.93
CA ARG A 186 10.65 -9.33 1.48
C ARG A 186 11.54 -10.24 2.30
N LYS A 187 12.68 -9.73 2.79
CA LYS A 187 13.59 -10.52 3.62
C LYS A 187 13.01 -10.76 5.01
N THR A 188 12.25 -9.80 5.52
CA THR A 188 11.64 -9.86 6.86
C THR A 188 10.21 -10.40 6.85
N SER A 189 9.61 -10.57 5.67
CA SER A 189 8.19 -10.89 5.48
C SER A 189 7.24 -9.93 6.22
N CYS A 190 7.67 -8.68 6.43
CA CYS A 190 6.91 -7.65 7.15
C CYS A 190 6.95 -6.33 6.38
N ILE A 191 5.78 -5.82 5.96
CA ILE A 191 5.66 -4.55 5.25
C ILE A 191 5.86 -3.35 6.18
N ARG A 192 5.10 -3.28 7.28
CA ARG A 192 4.97 -2.05 8.10
C ARG A 192 6.31 -1.51 8.58
N ASP A 193 7.17 -2.37 9.11
CA ASP A 193 8.44 -1.95 9.73
C ASP A 193 9.56 -1.68 8.70
N SER A 194 9.37 -2.13 7.47
CA SER A 194 10.41 -2.13 6.43
C SER A 194 10.33 -0.92 5.50
N PHE A 195 9.19 -0.22 5.48
CA PHE A 195 8.96 0.96 4.63
C PHE A 195 9.29 2.26 5.36
N ARG A 196 10.60 2.52 5.48
CA ARG A 196 11.19 3.78 5.94
C ARG A 196 11.56 4.66 4.73
N PHE A 197 10.54 5.21 4.06
CA PHE A 197 10.73 5.96 2.81
C PHE A 197 11.07 7.44 3.02
N ASN A 198 10.78 8.04 4.17
CA ASN A 198 11.28 9.37 4.49
C ASN A 198 12.75 9.27 4.91
N THR A 199 13.63 10.05 4.27
CA THR A 199 15.08 10.00 4.45
C THR A 199 15.64 11.41 4.57
N LYS A 200 16.90 11.53 5.00
CA LYS A 200 17.61 12.81 5.04
C LYS A 200 17.81 13.49 3.67
N LYS A 201 17.57 12.77 2.57
CA LYS A 201 17.63 13.31 1.21
C LYS A 201 16.26 13.69 0.69
N TYR A 202 15.31 12.75 0.74
CA TYR A 202 13.95 12.95 0.25
C TYR A 202 12.94 12.53 1.32
N ALA A 203 11.89 13.33 1.45
CA ALA A 203 10.75 13.00 2.28
C ALA A 203 9.46 13.53 1.64
N TRP A 204 8.31 13.05 2.09
CA TRP A 204 7.04 13.64 1.70
C TRP A 204 6.77 14.94 2.45
N TYR A 205 6.02 15.82 1.81
CA TYR A 205 5.55 17.03 2.45
C TYR A 205 4.61 16.67 3.60
N GLY A 206 4.87 17.25 4.77
CA GLY A 206 4.17 16.94 6.02
C GLY A 206 4.78 15.78 6.81
N ALA A 207 5.88 15.17 6.33
CA ALA A 207 6.65 14.23 7.13
C ALA A 207 7.19 14.89 8.40
N LEU A 208 6.99 14.24 9.55
CA LEU A 208 7.58 14.65 10.82
C LEU A 208 9.03 14.18 10.92
N ASP A 209 9.87 14.90 11.67
CA ASP A 209 11.29 14.56 11.88
C ASP A 209 11.47 13.11 12.38
N GLU A 210 10.57 12.64 13.25
CA GLU A 210 10.55 11.28 13.81
C GLU A 210 10.36 10.18 12.74
N THR A 211 9.73 10.53 11.61
CA THR A 211 9.50 9.58 10.50
C THR A 211 10.70 9.49 9.55
N VAL A 212 11.67 10.40 9.69
CA VAL A 212 12.84 10.47 8.81
C VAL A 212 13.89 9.46 9.26
N ALA A 213 14.18 8.49 8.40
CA ALA A 213 15.22 7.52 8.64
C ALA A 213 16.60 8.18 8.66
N ASN A 214 17.41 7.75 9.63
CA ASN A 214 18.78 8.19 9.83
C ASN A 214 19.73 7.83 8.69
#